data_AF-A0A3Q2I5K4-F1
#
_entry.id   AF-A0A3Q2I5K4-F1
#
_cell.length_a   1.000
_cell.length_b   1.000
_cell.length_c   1.000
_cell.angle_alpha   90.00
_cell.angle_beta   90.00
_cell.angle_gamma   90.00
#
_symmetry.space_group_name_H-M   'P 1'
#
loop_
_entity.id
_entity.type
_entity.pdbx_description
1 polymer ?
#
loop_
_entity_poly.entity_id
_entity_poly.type
_entity_poly.pdbx_seq_one_letter_code
_entity_poly.pdbx_strand_id
1 'polypeptide(L)'
;MRISGIFLTSHIKWVGCQGSRPELRGYTCSLWKLFHTLTVEAAAHPEALDDTGFEGDPQAVLQTIRRYVHTFFGCKECGEHFEEMAKESMDSVKTPDQAVLWLWKKHNQVNNRLAEVIRLVGKGDVHCRAVRLAVQGTDRTDSRNRGGCRTVVRNTEAGHLSEDPKFPKVPWPTPDLCPACHEEIKGLDSWNEGQVLLFLKGHYGSSNLVDTYSADLGDASEGGAPAEGQDGERGRNPPEKPRGAQGAESLRPPSVLPPRPRRLEGSHRALSLKLESLRGAVGRREAGAAAPFLGMGFSSLDMSLCVVLYVASSLFLMVMYFFFRVRSKRWKVRHRHPSV
;
A
#
# COMPACT_ATOMS: atom_id res chain seq x y z
N MET A 1 -5.97 -8.19 20.46
CA MET A 1 -6.68 -9.16 19.60
C MET A 1 -5.75 -9.57 18.47
N ARG A 2 -5.64 -10.87 18.15
CA ARG A 2 -4.94 -11.31 16.93
C ARG A 2 -5.96 -11.32 15.78
N ILE A 3 -5.81 -10.39 14.83
CA ILE A 3 -6.72 -10.29 13.67
C ILE A 3 -6.37 -11.38 12.64
N SER A 4 -5.07 -11.62 12.42
CA SER A 4 -4.56 -12.73 11.61
C SER A 4 -4.88 -14.08 12.25
N GLY A 5 -5.32 -15.03 11.42
CA GLY A 5 -5.70 -16.38 11.81
C GLY A 5 -7.13 -16.53 12.33
N ILE A 6 -7.84 -15.43 12.63
CA ILE A 6 -9.25 -15.46 13.08
C ILE A 6 -10.16 -14.83 12.02
N PHE A 7 -9.82 -13.63 11.55
CA PHE A 7 -10.62 -12.89 10.57
C PHE A 7 -9.93 -12.73 9.22
N LEU A 8 -8.59 -12.79 9.22
CA LEU A 8 -7.75 -12.74 8.04
C LEU A 8 -6.87 -13.98 7.98
N THR A 9 -6.28 -14.26 6.83
CA THR A 9 -5.34 -15.37 6.64
C THR A 9 -4.16 -15.29 7.62
N SER A 10 -3.64 -16.45 7.99
CA SER A 10 -2.47 -16.57 8.88
C SER A 10 -1.16 -16.09 8.22
N HIS A 11 -1.11 -16.10 6.89
CA HIS A 11 0.02 -15.72 6.07
C HIS A 11 -0.43 -14.83 4.91
N ILE A 12 0.50 -14.01 4.42
CA ILE A 12 0.24 -13.11 3.29
C ILE A 12 0.24 -13.92 2.00
N LYS A 13 -0.85 -13.82 1.22
CA LYS A 13 -0.97 -14.45 -0.10
C LYS A 13 -1.34 -13.41 -1.14
N TRP A 14 -0.44 -13.16 -2.09
CA TRP A 14 -0.72 -12.26 -3.21
C TRP A 14 -1.29 -13.04 -4.40
N VAL A 15 -2.38 -12.54 -4.97
CA VAL A 15 -2.96 -13.04 -6.24
C VAL A 15 -2.81 -11.96 -7.30
N GLY A 16 -3.74 -10.98 -7.36
CA GLY A 16 -3.67 -9.89 -8.34
C GLY A 16 -2.51 -8.91 -8.16
N CYS A 17 -1.82 -8.96 -7.01
CA CYS A 17 -0.64 -8.15 -6.69
C CYS A 17 0.65 -8.97 -6.62
N GLN A 18 0.62 -10.25 -7.02
CA GLN A 18 1.81 -11.09 -7.07
C GLN A 18 2.84 -10.50 -8.07
N GLY A 19 4.05 -10.27 -7.59
CA GLY A 19 5.19 -9.89 -8.42
C GLY A 19 5.83 -11.09 -9.11
N SER A 20 6.59 -10.83 -10.16
CA SER A 20 7.47 -11.80 -10.82
C SER A 20 8.63 -12.23 -9.92
N ARG A 21 8.98 -11.41 -8.93
CA ARG A 21 9.94 -11.70 -7.86
C ARG A 21 9.32 -11.31 -6.50
N PRO A 22 9.72 -11.98 -5.39
CA PRO A 22 9.14 -11.75 -4.06
C PRO A 22 9.16 -10.29 -3.57
N GLU A 23 10.19 -9.55 -3.93
CA GLU A 23 10.44 -8.15 -3.55
C GLU A 23 9.66 -7.12 -4.37
N LEU A 24 8.94 -7.56 -5.41
CA LEU A 24 8.23 -6.68 -6.35
C LEU A 24 6.71 -6.71 -6.10
N ARG A 25 6.05 -5.59 -6.41
CA ARG A 25 4.59 -5.40 -6.27
C ARG A 25 4.11 -5.64 -4.83
N GLY A 26 3.40 -6.74 -4.58
CA GLY A 26 2.98 -7.18 -3.24
C GLY A 26 2.22 -6.10 -2.46
N TYR A 27 2.77 -5.76 -1.30
CA TYR A 27 2.15 -4.84 -0.34
C TYR A 27 1.76 -3.50 -0.96
N THR A 28 2.66 -2.85 -1.69
CA THR A 28 2.39 -1.51 -2.26
C THR A 28 1.30 -1.56 -3.33
N CYS A 29 1.26 -2.63 -4.15
CA CYS A 29 0.16 -2.88 -5.09
C CYS A 29 -1.18 -3.06 -4.36
N SER A 30 -1.19 -3.87 -3.28
CA SER A 30 -2.42 -4.11 -2.52
C SER A 30 -2.95 -2.86 -1.83
N LEU A 31 -2.04 -2.01 -1.37
CA LEU A 31 -2.39 -0.75 -0.71
C LEU A 31 -3.03 0.24 -1.69
N TRP A 32 -2.48 0.37 -2.90
CA TRP A 32 -3.12 1.16 -3.96
C TRP A 32 -4.52 0.64 -4.29
N LYS A 33 -4.69 -0.68 -4.43
CA LYS A 33 -6.00 -1.28 -4.69
C LYS A 33 -6.98 -1.01 -3.54
N LEU A 34 -6.53 -1.13 -2.30
CA LEU A 34 -7.34 -0.81 -1.12
C LEU A 34 -7.78 0.65 -1.13
N PHE A 35 -6.87 1.58 -1.40
CA PHE A 35 -7.18 3.01 -1.45
C PHE A 35 -8.20 3.35 -2.54
N HIS A 36 -8.06 2.79 -3.73
CA HIS A 36 -9.06 2.96 -4.81
C HIS A 36 -10.41 2.31 -4.46
N THR A 37 -10.39 1.17 -3.78
CA THR A 37 -11.62 0.52 -3.29
C THR A 37 -12.31 1.42 -2.27
N LEU A 38 -11.58 1.96 -1.29
CA LEU A 38 -12.14 2.85 -0.27
C LEU A 38 -12.76 4.12 -0.85
N THR A 39 -12.12 4.75 -1.86
CA THR A 39 -12.70 5.94 -2.50
C THR A 39 -13.96 5.60 -3.30
N VAL A 40 -13.98 4.46 -4.00
CA VAL A 40 -15.17 4.00 -4.75
C VAL A 40 -16.31 3.61 -3.81
N GLU A 41 -16.03 2.87 -2.75
CA GLU A 41 -17.05 2.45 -1.78
C GLU A 41 -17.65 3.66 -1.05
N ALA A 42 -16.83 4.64 -0.64
CA ALA A 42 -17.36 5.88 -0.05
C ALA A 42 -18.19 6.72 -1.05
N ALA A 43 -17.88 6.66 -2.35
CA ALA A 43 -18.68 7.32 -3.38
C ALA A 43 -19.97 6.58 -3.72
N ALA A 44 -20.00 5.25 -3.57
CA ALA A 44 -21.17 4.41 -3.81
C ALA A 44 -22.12 4.33 -2.60
N HIS A 45 -21.55 4.40 -1.40
CA HIS A 45 -22.23 4.22 -0.11
C HIS A 45 -21.91 5.38 0.84
N PRO A 46 -22.38 6.60 0.54
CA PRO A 46 -22.14 7.76 1.41
C PRO A 46 -22.65 7.54 2.85
N GLU A 47 -23.70 6.74 3.03
CA GLU A 47 -24.27 6.35 4.32
C GLU A 47 -23.28 5.59 5.22
N ALA A 48 -22.23 5.00 4.66
CA ALA A 48 -21.21 4.31 5.44
C ALA A 48 -20.37 5.26 6.32
N LEU A 49 -20.44 6.57 6.07
CA LEU A 49 -19.78 7.60 6.87
C LEU A 49 -20.73 8.25 7.90
N ASP A 50 -22.01 7.87 7.94
CA ASP A 50 -22.97 8.37 8.91
C ASP A 50 -22.53 8.03 10.34
N ASP A 51 -22.70 8.99 11.25
CA ASP A 51 -22.31 8.93 12.67
C ASP A 51 -20.79 8.71 12.94
N THR A 52 -19.93 8.91 11.94
CA THR A 52 -18.46 8.79 12.08
C THR A 52 -17.75 10.13 12.35
N GLY A 53 -18.45 11.26 12.22
CA GLY A 53 -17.87 12.61 12.23
C GLY A 53 -17.25 13.04 10.89
N PHE A 54 -17.42 12.23 9.84
CA PHE A 54 -16.99 12.51 8.46
C PHE A 54 -18.18 12.61 7.49
N GLU A 55 -19.38 12.81 8.02
CA GLU A 55 -20.62 12.86 7.25
C GLU A 55 -20.56 13.97 6.21
N GLY A 56 -20.75 13.60 4.94
CA GLY A 56 -20.74 14.55 3.83
C GLY A 56 -19.38 15.20 3.56
N ASP A 57 -18.27 14.77 4.21
CA ASP A 57 -16.93 15.25 3.87
C ASP A 57 -16.39 14.50 2.63
N PRO A 58 -16.31 15.15 1.45
CA PRO A 58 -15.83 14.51 0.23
C PRO A 58 -14.35 14.12 0.27
N GLN A 59 -13.59 14.62 1.25
CA GLN A 59 -12.15 14.37 1.38
C GLN A 59 -11.81 13.38 2.50
N ALA A 60 -12.77 12.92 3.30
CA ALA A 60 -12.53 12.10 4.49
C ALA A 60 -11.61 10.90 4.21
N VAL A 61 -11.90 10.15 3.13
CA VAL A 61 -11.10 8.99 2.72
C VAL A 61 -9.70 9.41 2.26
N LEU A 62 -9.58 10.47 1.44
CA LEU A 62 -8.29 10.95 0.95
C LEU A 62 -7.39 11.48 2.06
N GLN A 63 -7.95 12.23 3.02
CA GLN A 63 -7.20 12.73 4.17
C GLN A 63 -6.77 11.59 5.09
N THR A 64 -7.61 10.56 5.24
CA THR A 64 -7.26 9.33 5.97
C THR A 64 -6.09 8.61 5.29
N ILE A 65 -6.15 8.44 3.97
CA ILE A 65 -5.07 7.86 3.17
C ILE A 65 -3.78 8.68 3.32
N ARG A 66 -3.86 10.00 3.15
CA ARG A 66 -2.71 10.92 3.30
C ARG A 66 -2.05 10.76 4.66
N ARG A 67 -2.82 10.77 5.75
CA ARG A 67 -2.30 10.63 7.10
C ARG A 67 -1.72 9.24 7.36
N TYR A 68 -2.34 8.19 6.81
CA TYR A 68 -1.81 6.84 6.88
C TYR A 68 -0.46 6.75 6.16
N VAL A 69 -0.38 7.24 4.92
CA VAL A 69 0.84 7.22 4.11
C VAL A 69 1.96 7.98 4.79
N HIS A 70 1.67 9.17 5.31
CA HIS A 70 2.65 9.98 6.03
C HIS A 70 3.18 9.29 7.32
N THR A 71 2.34 8.53 8.02
CA THR A 71 2.66 8.04 9.37
C THR A 71 3.16 6.60 9.39
N PHE A 72 2.59 5.72 8.56
CA PHE A 72 2.76 4.27 8.66
C PHE A 72 3.37 3.62 7.42
N PHE A 73 3.41 4.32 6.28
CA PHE A 73 3.94 3.71 5.07
C PHE A 73 5.46 3.54 5.14
N GLY A 74 5.94 2.33 4.88
CA GLY A 74 7.34 1.98 5.14
C GLY A 74 8.37 2.75 4.28
N CYS A 75 7.99 3.15 3.07
CA CYS A 75 8.85 3.95 2.19
C CYS A 75 8.67 5.44 2.47
N LYS A 76 9.60 6.05 3.20
CA LYS A 76 9.56 7.49 3.56
C LYS A 76 9.55 8.40 2.34
N GLU A 77 10.47 8.18 1.41
CA GLU A 77 10.55 8.97 0.17
C GLU A 77 9.29 8.85 -0.69
N CYS A 78 8.69 7.66 -0.75
CA CYS A 78 7.41 7.46 -1.44
C CYS A 78 6.28 8.24 -0.75
N GLY A 79 6.29 8.30 0.58
CA GLY A 79 5.34 9.07 1.38
C GLY A 79 5.50 10.58 1.18
N GLU A 80 6.72 11.09 1.09
CA GLU A 80 7.01 12.51 0.81
C GLU A 80 6.47 12.91 -0.57
N HIS A 81 6.72 12.11 -1.60
CA HIS A 81 6.14 12.35 -2.93
C HIS A 81 4.60 12.34 -2.94
N PHE A 82 3.97 11.45 -2.16
CA PHE A 82 2.51 11.45 -2.02
C PHE A 82 2.02 12.71 -1.32
N GLU A 83 2.72 13.15 -0.27
CA GLU A 83 2.39 14.36 0.49
C GLU A 83 2.52 15.63 -0.37
N GLU A 84 3.51 15.70 -1.25
CA GLU A 84 3.66 16.80 -2.22
C GLU A 84 2.46 16.87 -3.18
N MET A 85 2.08 15.73 -3.78
CA MET A 85 0.90 15.65 -4.65
C MET A 85 -0.39 16.01 -3.92
N ALA A 86 -0.50 15.62 -2.64
CA ALA A 86 -1.64 15.95 -1.78
C ALA A 86 -1.73 17.47 -1.53
N LYS A 87 -0.63 18.10 -1.10
CA LYS A 87 -0.56 19.56 -0.87
C LYS A 87 -0.86 20.37 -2.13
N GLU A 88 -0.49 19.88 -3.30
CA GLU A 88 -0.69 20.56 -4.56
C GLU A 88 -2.18 20.75 -4.91
N SER A 89 -3.03 19.74 -4.64
CA SER A 89 -4.36 19.71 -5.27
C SER A 89 -5.46 18.97 -4.51
N MET A 90 -5.19 18.29 -3.39
CA MET A 90 -6.22 17.52 -2.68
C MET A 90 -7.34 18.42 -2.13
N ASP A 91 -7.00 19.64 -1.68
CA ASP A 91 -7.96 20.60 -1.13
C ASP A 91 -9.00 21.07 -2.17
N SER A 92 -8.71 20.87 -3.46
CA SER A 92 -9.63 21.18 -4.57
C SER A 92 -10.74 20.14 -4.76
N VAL A 93 -10.65 18.97 -4.13
CA VAL A 93 -11.66 17.90 -4.22
C VAL A 93 -12.92 18.27 -3.43
N LYS A 94 -14.06 18.35 -4.11
CA LYS A 94 -15.36 18.78 -3.54
C LYS A 94 -16.45 17.72 -3.59
N THR A 95 -16.24 16.60 -4.27
CA THR A 95 -17.22 15.51 -4.33
C THR A 95 -16.54 14.14 -4.18
N PRO A 96 -17.25 13.10 -3.72
CA PRO A 96 -16.70 11.74 -3.65
C PRO A 96 -16.21 11.23 -5.02
N ASP A 97 -16.92 11.56 -6.10
CA ASP A 97 -16.52 11.20 -7.46
C ASP A 97 -15.23 11.91 -7.90
N GLN A 98 -15.04 13.18 -7.49
CA GLN A 98 -13.77 13.87 -7.66
C GLN A 98 -12.67 13.22 -6.83
N ALA A 99 -12.96 12.66 -5.65
CA ALA A 99 -11.97 11.97 -4.84
C ALA A 99 -11.47 10.68 -5.52
N VAL A 100 -12.39 9.92 -6.13
CA VAL A 100 -12.08 8.74 -6.97
C VAL A 100 -11.17 9.14 -8.13
N LEU A 101 -11.54 10.18 -8.89
CA LEU A 101 -10.75 10.67 -10.02
C LEU A 101 -9.40 11.26 -9.59
N TRP A 102 -9.34 11.98 -8.47
CA TRP A 102 -8.11 12.58 -7.97
C TRP A 102 -7.06 11.50 -7.67
N LEU A 103 -7.46 10.45 -6.95
CA LEU A 103 -6.54 9.36 -6.61
C LEU A 103 -6.06 8.63 -7.87
N TRP A 104 -6.95 8.43 -8.84
CA TRP A 104 -6.61 7.86 -10.15
C TRP A 104 -5.60 8.72 -10.92
N LYS A 105 -5.83 10.03 -11.03
CA LYS A 105 -4.91 10.99 -11.69
C LYS A 105 -3.53 10.95 -11.04
N LYS A 106 -3.45 11.02 -9.71
CA LYS A 106 -2.18 11.00 -9.00
C LYS A 106 -1.47 9.64 -9.10
N HIS A 107 -2.21 8.53 -9.12
CA HIS A 107 -1.60 7.21 -9.37
C HIS A 107 -1.01 7.13 -10.79
N ASN A 108 -1.68 7.67 -11.80
CA ASN A 108 -1.12 7.74 -13.16
C ASN A 108 0.06 8.71 -13.28
N GLN A 109 0.08 9.81 -12.54
CA GLN A 109 1.26 10.68 -12.44
C GLN A 109 2.46 9.91 -11.90
N VAL A 110 2.26 9.05 -10.89
CA VAL A 110 3.31 8.15 -10.38
C VAL A 110 3.72 7.12 -11.43
N ASN A 111 2.77 6.49 -12.13
CA ASN A 111 3.07 5.51 -13.18
C ASN A 111 3.95 6.13 -14.29
N ASN A 112 3.60 7.33 -14.76
CA ASN A 112 4.33 8.04 -15.80
C ASN A 112 5.75 8.39 -15.34
N ARG A 113 5.89 8.93 -14.12
CA ARG A 113 7.20 9.25 -13.54
C ARG A 113 8.09 8.02 -13.43
N LEU A 114 7.56 6.91 -12.93
CA LEU A 114 8.31 5.66 -12.80
C LEU A 114 8.70 5.11 -14.18
N ALA A 115 7.79 5.11 -15.15
CA ALA A 115 8.07 4.68 -16.53
C ALA A 115 9.19 5.52 -17.19
N GLU A 116 9.18 6.83 -16.98
CA GLU A 116 10.21 7.73 -17.50
C GLU A 116 11.58 7.47 -16.87
N VAL A 117 11.64 7.41 -15.53
CA VAL A 117 12.88 7.11 -14.79
C VAL A 117 13.49 5.80 -15.30
N ILE A 118 12.68 4.78 -15.53
CA ILE A 118 13.15 3.46 -15.97
C ILE A 118 13.65 3.50 -17.41
N ARG A 119 13.00 4.23 -18.31
CA ARG A 119 13.51 4.44 -19.67
C ARG A 119 14.87 5.13 -19.66
N LEU A 120 15.07 6.11 -18.80
CA LEU A 120 16.33 6.85 -18.69
C LEU A 120 17.43 5.98 -18.08
N VAL A 121 17.15 5.24 -17.00
CA VAL A 121 18.10 4.31 -16.39
C VAL A 121 18.46 3.18 -17.36
N GLY A 122 17.49 2.59 -18.06
CA GLY A 122 17.77 1.56 -19.08
C GLY A 122 18.69 2.07 -20.18
N LYS A 123 18.51 3.32 -20.64
CA LYS A 123 19.44 3.97 -21.58
C LYS A 123 20.81 4.26 -20.93
N GLY A 124 20.84 4.65 -19.66
CA GLY A 124 22.05 4.89 -18.87
C GLY A 124 22.88 3.63 -18.65
N ASP A 125 22.24 2.49 -18.37
CA ASP A 125 22.86 1.17 -18.25
C ASP A 125 23.42 0.68 -19.58
N VAL A 126 22.68 0.87 -20.67
CA VAL A 126 23.18 0.59 -22.03
C VAL A 126 24.38 1.49 -22.34
N HIS A 127 24.34 2.77 -21.95
CA HIS A 127 25.45 3.71 -22.13
C HIS A 127 26.68 3.33 -21.27
N CYS A 128 26.52 3.04 -19.98
CA CYS A 128 27.62 2.60 -19.12
C CYS A 128 28.16 1.23 -19.54
N ARG A 129 27.33 0.32 -20.08
CA ARG A 129 27.77 -0.96 -20.65
C ARG A 129 28.54 -0.76 -21.96
N ALA A 130 28.09 0.14 -22.83
CA ALA A 130 28.80 0.51 -24.07
C ALA A 130 30.16 1.18 -23.78
N VAL A 131 30.21 2.09 -22.80
CA VAL A 131 31.47 2.72 -22.34
C VAL A 131 32.39 1.68 -21.71
N ARG A 132 31.88 0.72 -20.93
CA ARG A 132 32.69 -0.36 -20.34
C ARG A 132 33.27 -1.30 -21.41
N LEU A 133 32.50 -1.59 -22.46
CA LEU A 133 32.98 -2.38 -23.61
C LEU A 133 34.00 -1.59 -24.44
N ALA A 134 33.82 -0.28 -24.62
CA ALA A 134 34.78 0.60 -25.29
C ALA A 134 36.10 0.74 -24.51
N VAL A 135 36.04 0.81 -23.17
CA VAL A 135 37.21 0.89 -22.28
C VAL A 135 37.95 -0.45 -22.16
N GLN A 136 37.30 -1.57 -22.45
CA GLN A 136 37.98 -2.87 -22.54
C GLN A 136 38.79 -3.05 -23.84
N GLY A 137 38.61 -2.15 -24.82
CA GLY A 137 39.35 -2.14 -26.09
C GLY A 137 40.48 -1.11 -26.17
N THR A 138 40.72 -0.30 -25.13
CA THR A 138 41.77 0.73 -25.14
C THR A 138 42.82 0.48 -24.06
N ASP A 139 44.08 0.57 -24.48
CA ASP A 139 45.27 0.33 -23.67
C ASP A 139 45.34 1.26 -22.44
N ARG A 140 45.95 0.74 -21.37
CA ARG A 140 45.92 1.27 -19.99
C ARG A 140 46.68 2.59 -19.82
N THR A 141 46.18 3.72 -20.32
CA THR A 141 46.74 5.03 -19.93
C THR A 141 45.72 6.19 -19.94
N ASP A 142 44.56 6.07 -19.29
CA ASP A 142 43.90 7.27 -18.77
C ASP A 142 42.98 6.95 -17.58
N SER A 143 43.40 7.36 -16.38
CA SER A 143 42.70 7.13 -15.12
C SER A 143 41.80 8.30 -14.71
N ARG A 144 41.53 9.30 -15.57
CA ARG A 144 40.77 10.49 -15.16
C ARG A 144 39.26 10.49 -15.40
N ASN A 145 38.67 9.48 -16.04
CA ASN A 145 37.23 9.52 -16.38
C ASN A 145 36.33 8.48 -15.69
N ARG A 146 36.71 7.99 -14.50
CA ARG A 146 35.85 7.09 -13.67
C ARG A 146 34.76 7.81 -12.86
N GLY A 147 34.60 9.12 -13.02
CA GLY A 147 33.65 9.94 -12.26
C GLY A 147 32.23 10.01 -12.84
N GLY A 148 32.04 9.76 -14.15
CA GLY A 148 30.75 10.01 -14.82
C GLY A 148 29.61 9.07 -14.43
N CYS A 149 29.85 7.77 -14.35
CA CYS A 149 28.79 6.78 -14.11
C CYS A 149 28.33 6.75 -12.62
N ARG A 150 29.11 7.29 -11.68
CA ARG A 150 28.82 7.21 -10.24
C ARG A 150 27.86 8.32 -9.75
N THR A 151 27.81 9.46 -10.45
CA THR A 151 27.00 10.62 -10.07
C THR A 151 25.56 10.53 -10.58
N VAL A 152 25.33 9.85 -11.71
CA VAL A 152 23.98 9.67 -12.29
C VAL A 152 23.12 8.71 -11.47
N VAL A 153 23.73 7.70 -10.84
CA VAL A 153 23.02 6.65 -10.11
C VAL A 153 22.47 7.15 -8.75
N ARG A 154 23.18 8.04 -8.04
CA ARG A 154 22.80 8.46 -6.68
C ARG A 154 21.49 9.25 -6.57
N ASN A 155 21.06 9.94 -7.63
CA ASN A 155 19.86 10.77 -7.58
C ASN A 155 18.58 10.05 -8.06
N THR A 156 18.65 8.75 -8.37
CA THR A 156 17.54 7.99 -8.98
C THR A 156 17.11 6.75 -8.17
N GLU A 157 17.69 6.52 -6.98
CA GLU A 157 17.79 5.19 -6.36
C GLU A 157 16.50 4.54 -5.83
N ALA A 158 15.45 5.27 -5.44
CA ALA A 158 14.32 4.62 -4.76
C ALA A 158 13.21 4.05 -5.67
N GLY A 159 13.09 4.51 -6.92
CA GLY A 159 11.99 4.13 -7.81
C GLY A 159 12.32 3.10 -8.90
N HIS A 160 13.60 2.96 -9.26
CA HIS A 160 14.00 2.29 -10.51
C HIS A 160 14.32 0.80 -10.37
N LEU A 161 14.80 0.34 -9.20
CA LEU A 161 15.05 -1.09 -8.94
C LEU A 161 13.79 -1.86 -8.52
N SER A 162 12.66 -1.16 -8.35
CA SER A 162 11.40 -1.73 -7.85
C SER A 162 10.35 -1.98 -8.92
N GLU A 163 10.62 -1.67 -10.19
CA GLU A 163 9.70 -2.05 -11.28
C GLU A 163 9.82 -3.54 -11.59
N ASP A 164 8.66 -4.14 -11.78
CA ASP A 164 8.52 -5.50 -12.24
C ASP A 164 8.47 -5.55 -13.78
N PRO A 165 9.45 -6.18 -14.45
CA PRO A 165 9.48 -6.26 -15.91
C PRO A 165 8.24 -6.92 -16.53
N LYS A 166 7.52 -7.76 -15.77
CA LYS A 166 6.28 -8.39 -16.24
C LYS A 166 5.04 -7.49 -16.06
N PHE A 167 5.17 -6.38 -15.34
CA PHE A 167 4.09 -5.44 -15.05
C PHE A 167 4.60 -4.00 -15.22
N PRO A 168 4.92 -3.59 -16.46
CA PRO A 168 5.46 -2.26 -16.74
C PRO A 168 4.47 -1.17 -16.32
N LYS A 169 4.99 -0.05 -15.83
CA LYS A 169 4.18 1.12 -15.51
C LYS A 169 3.69 1.77 -16.79
N VAL A 170 2.37 1.81 -16.94
CA VAL A 170 1.68 2.44 -18.08
C VAL A 170 0.52 3.28 -17.56
N PRO A 171 0.06 4.27 -18.32
CA PRO A 171 -1.21 4.94 -18.03
C PRO A 171 -2.32 3.89 -17.92
N TRP A 172 -3.09 3.94 -16.84
CA TRP A 172 -4.12 2.96 -16.51
C TRP A 172 -5.50 3.64 -16.41
N PRO A 173 -6.59 3.05 -16.93
CA PRO A 173 -6.65 1.77 -17.65
C PRO A 173 -6.04 1.84 -19.06
N THR A 174 -5.49 0.73 -19.52
CA THR A 174 -5.04 0.61 -20.92
C THR A 174 -6.24 0.62 -21.88
N PRO A 175 -6.05 0.97 -23.16
CA PRO A 175 -7.11 0.94 -24.16
C PRO A 175 -7.80 -0.43 -24.27
N ASP A 176 -7.07 -1.54 -24.07
CA ASP A 176 -7.64 -2.89 -24.07
C ASP A 176 -8.61 -3.14 -22.90
N LEU A 177 -8.42 -2.46 -21.76
CA LEU A 177 -9.27 -2.59 -20.58
C LEU A 177 -10.49 -1.67 -20.64
N CYS A 178 -10.33 -0.46 -21.18
CA CYS A 178 -11.42 0.50 -21.31
C CYS A 178 -11.22 1.37 -22.56
N PRO A 179 -11.64 0.92 -23.75
CA PRO A 179 -11.51 1.72 -24.97
C PRO A 179 -12.24 3.07 -24.86
N ALA A 180 -13.41 3.08 -24.23
CA ALA A 180 -14.23 4.29 -24.04
C ALA A 180 -13.60 5.33 -23.10
N CYS A 181 -12.59 4.94 -22.30
CA CYS A 181 -11.87 5.86 -21.42
C CYS A 181 -10.89 6.76 -22.19
N HIS A 182 -10.55 6.40 -23.43
CA HIS A 182 -9.56 7.10 -24.26
C HIS A 182 -10.26 7.84 -25.39
N GLU A 183 -9.85 9.08 -25.62
CA GLU A 183 -10.33 9.91 -26.71
C GLU A 183 -9.18 10.71 -27.31
N GLU A 184 -9.35 11.21 -28.53
CA GLU A 184 -8.32 11.99 -29.23
C GLU A 184 -8.80 13.43 -29.38
N ILE A 185 -8.12 14.37 -28.71
CA ILE A 185 -8.42 15.80 -28.80
C ILE A 185 -7.29 16.48 -29.56
N LYS A 186 -7.57 17.00 -30.76
CA LYS A 186 -6.59 17.68 -31.64
C LYS A 186 -5.35 16.81 -31.96
N GLY A 187 -5.54 15.50 -32.13
CA GLY A 187 -4.43 14.59 -32.43
C GLY A 187 -3.62 14.14 -31.20
N LEU A 188 -4.08 14.47 -29.99
CA LEU A 188 -3.43 14.11 -28.75
C LEU A 188 -4.33 13.19 -27.92
N ASP A 189 -3.75 12.08 -27.43
CA ASP A 189 -4.39 11.17 -26.50
C ASP A 189 -4.87 11.92 -25.26
N SER A 190 -6.15 11.77 -24.96
CA SER A 190 -6.85 12.41 -23.85
C SER A 190 -7.75 11.39 -23.15
N TRP A 191 -8.15 11.73 -21.92
CA TRP A 191 -9.01 10.88 -21.09
C TRP A 191 -10.45 11.38 -21.11
N ASN A 192 -11.38 10.48 -21.38
CA ASN A 192 -12.78 10.73 -21.10
C ASN A 192 -13.06 10.46 -19.61
N GLU A 193 -12.95 11.49 -18.76
CA GLU A 193 -13.06 11.33 -17.30
C GLU A 193 -14.39 10.73 -16.84
N GLY A 194 -15.48 10.95 -17.58
CA GLY A 194 -16.77 10.33 -17.30
C GLY A 194 -16.74 8.81 -17.46
N GLN A 195 -16.17 8.32 -18.58
CA GLN A 195 -15.99 6.89 -18.82
C GLN A 195 -14.96 6.27 -17.87
N VAL A 196 -13.90 7.01 -17.52
CA VAL A 196 -12.94 6.59 -16.50
C VAL A 196 -13.63 6.40 -15.15
N LEU A 197 -14.44 7.36 -14.70
CA LEU A 197 -15.16 7.25 -13.42
C LEU A 197 -16.08 6.02 -13.40
N LEU A 198 -16.83 5.78 -14.49
CA LEU A 198 -17.68 4.59 -14.61
C LEU A 198 -16.85 3.30 -14.55
N PHE A 199 -15.72 3.25 -15.25
CA PHE A 199 -14.82 2.12 -15.20
C PHE A 199 -14.24 1.90 -13.80
N LEU A 200 -13.82 2.96 -13.08
CA LEU A 200 -13.28 2.88 -11.73
C LEU A 200 -14.32 2.32 -10.74
N LYS A 201 -15.56 2.82 -10.79
CA LYS A 201 -16.65 2.33 -9.95
C LYS A 201 -16.96 0.85 -10.23
N GLY A 202 -16.91 0.42 -11.49
CA GLY A 202 -17.07 -0.99 -11.84
C GLY A 202 -15.87 -1.86 -11.43
N HIS A 203 -14.64 -1.37 -11.61
CA HIS A 203 -13.42 -2.13 -11.37
C HIS A 203 -13.11 -2.33 -9.89
N TYR A 204 -13.32 -1.28 -9.08
CA TYR A 204 -13.02 -1.29 -7.65
C TYR A 204 -14.27 -1.44 -6.77
N GLY A 205 -15.46 -1.58 -7.36
CA GLY A 205 -16.68 -1.84 -6.60
C GLY A 205 -16.76 -3.27 -6.08
N SER A 206 -17.52 -3.45 -4.99
CA SER A 206 -17.77 -4.74 -4.34
C SER A 206 -18.16 -5.89 -5.27
N SER A 207 -18.87 -5.63 -6.36
CA SER A 207 -19.31 -6.64 -7.34
C SER A 207 -18.17 -7.28 -8.15
N ASN A 208 -16.98 -6.68 -8.16
CA ASN A 208 -15.81 -7.18 -8.88
C ASN A 208 -14.77 -7.84 -7.95
N LEU A 209 -15.12 -8.11 -6.69
CA LEU A 209 -14.30 -8.85 -5.74
C LEU A 209 -14.43 -10.36 -5.94
N VAL A 210 -13.31 -11.08 -5.87
CA VAL A 210 -13.25 -12.54 -6.03
C VAL A 210 -12.85 -13.19 -4.70
N ASP A 211 -13.81 -13.80 -4.02
CA ASP A 211 -13.65 -14.34 -2.66
C ASP A 211 -13.02 -15.73 -2.58
N THR A 212 -12.72 -16.37 -3.72
CA THR A 212 -12.20 -17.74 -3.77
C THR A 212 -10.87 -17.93 -3.03
N TYR A 213 -10.17 -16.83 -2.73
CA TYR A 213 -8.87 -16.83 -2.06
C TYR A 213 -8.92 -16.33 -0.61
N SER A 214 -10.11 -15.99 -0.09
CA SER A 214 -10.29 -15.38 1.24
C SER A 214 -10.39 -16.40 2.38
N ALA A 215 -10.64 -17.67 2.08
CA ALA A 215 -10.63 -18.74 3.07
C ALA A 215 -9.24 -19.41 3.13
N ASP A 216 -8.65 -19.47 4.32
CA ASP A 216 -7.63 -20.47 4.62
C ASP A 216 -8.34 -21.83 4.43
N LEU A 217 -7.97 -22.58 3.38
CA LEU A 217 -8.32 -23.99 3.29
C LEU A 217 -7.68 -24.65 4.50
N GLY A 218 -8.47 -24.79 5.57
CA GLY A 218 -8.08 -25.42 6.81
C GLY A 218 -7.50 -26.79 6.50
N ASP A 219 -6.27 -26.98 6.97
CA ASP A 219 -5.66 -28.24 7.36
C ASP A 219 -6.30 -29.52 6.77
N ALA A 220 -5.89 -29.88 5.56
CA ALA A 220 -6.08 -31.24 5.05
C ALA A 220 -4.87 -32.09 5.47
N SER A 221 -4.77 -32.35 6.77
CA SER A 221 -3.91 -33.40 7.31
C SER A 221 -4.63 -34.09 8.47
N GLU A 222 -5.44 -35.10 8.16
CA GLU A 222 -5.49 -36.35 8.94
C GLU A 222 -6.40 -37.36 8.23
N GLY A 223 -5.83 -38.51 7.86
CA GLY A 223 -6.50 -39.60 7.16
C GLY A 223 -5.49 -40.58 6.57
N GLY A 224 -4.67 -41.19 7.43
CA GLY A 224 -3.68 -42.19 7.03
C GLY A 224 -4.27 -43.57 6.70
N ALA A 225 -3.83 -44.10 5.56
CA ALA A 225 -3.55 -45.51 5.21
C ALA A 225 -4.73 -46.49 4.96
N PRO A 226 -4.50 -47.64 4.27
CA PRO A 226 -3.25 -48.17 3.70
C PRO A 226 -3.31 -48.59 2.20
N ALA A 227 -2.12 -48.95 1.70
CA ALA A 227 -1.83 -49.52 0.39
C ALA A 227 -2.49 -50.89 0.16
N GLU A 228 -2.88 -51.15 -1.09
CA GLU A 228 -2.86 -52.48 -1.68
C GLU A 228 -2.17 -52.41 -3.05
N GLY A 229 -1.09 -53.17 -3.17
CA GLY A 229 -0.46 -53.46 -4.46
C GLY A 229 -1.08 -54.72 -5.06
N GLN A 230 -1.13 -54.76 -6.39
CA GLN A 230 -0.93 -56.00 -7.12
C GLN A 230 -0.43 -55.72 -8.53
N ASP A 231 0.68 -56.41 -8.83
CA ASP A 231 1.43 -56.43 -10.06
C ASP A 231 0.65 -56.97 -11.27
N GLY A 232 1.13 -56.62 -12.46
CA GLY A 232 0.68 -57.19 -13.73
C GLY A 232 1.46 -56.66 -14.93
N GLU A 233 2.74 -57.03 -15.03
CA GLU A 233 3.59 -56.82 -16.21
C GLU A 233 2.97 -57.37 -17.51
N ARG A 234 3.11 -56.63 -18.62
CA ARG A 234 3.64 -57.21 -19.88
C ARG A 234 4.25 -56.15 -20.79
N GLY A 235 5.56 -56.27 -21.00
CA GLY A 235 6.37 -55.32 -21.79
C GLY A 235 6.31 -55.50 -23.30
N ARG A 236 6.81 -54.45 -23.98
CA ARG A 236 7.65 -54.49 -25.20
C ARG A 236 8.19 -53.08 -25.48
N ASN A 237 9.52 -52.94 -25.51
CA ASN A 237 10.30 -51.79 -26.03
C ASN A 237 11.16 -52.30 -27.21
N PRO A 238 11.90 -51.46 -27.96
CA PRO A 238 11.56 -50.22 -28.69
C PRO A 238 11.99 -50.34 -30.19
N PRO A 239 12.08 -49.24 -30.99
CA PRO A 239 13.44 -48.71 -31.20
C PRO A 239 13.56 -47.17 -31.36
N GLU A 240 14.73 -46.72 -30.90
CA GLU A 240 15.62 -45.63 -31.34
C GLU A 240 15.20 -44.15 -31.55
N LYS A 241 16.12 -43.31 -31.08
CA LYS A 241 16.20 -41.83 -31.06
C LYS A 241 16.96 -41.34 -32.30
N PRO A 242 16.81 -40.07 -32.73
CA PRO A 242 17.87 -39.12 -32.39
C PRO A 242 17.38 -37.74 -31.91
N ARG A 243 18.33 -37.04 -31.29
CA ARG A 243 18.24 -35.79 -30.52
C ARG A 243 17.88 -34.56 -31.38
N GLY A 244 17.19 -33.59 -30.79
CA GLY A 244 17.14 -32.20 -31.27
C GLY A 244 16.29 -31.25 -30.40
N ALA A 245 16.98 -30.38 -29.65
CA ALA A 245 16.62 -29.09 -29.03
C ALA A 245 15.16 -28.58 -29.07
N GLN A 246 14.49 -28.36 -27.92
CA GLN A 246 14.25 -27.04 -27.27
C GLN A 246 13.45 -26.05 -28.14
N GLY A 247 12.23 -25.61 -27.82
CA GLY A 247 11.60 -25.38 -26.51
C GLY A 247 11.28 -23.89 -26.37
N ALA A 248 10.15 -23.43 -26.92
CA ALA A 248 9.60 -22.08 -26.70
C ALA A 248 8.10 -22.05 -27.03
N GLU A 249 7.27 -22.53 -26.10
CA GLU A 249 5.81 -22.37 -26.21
C GLU A 249 5.35 -21.19 -25.35
N SER A 250 4.69 -20.25 -26.02
CA SER A 250 4.24 -18.95 -25.53
C SER A 250 3.10 -19.11 -24.54
N LEU A 251 3.34 -18.76 -23.27
CA LEU A 251 2.28 -18.60 -22.27
C LEU A 251 1.54 -17.28 -22.52
N ARG A 252 0.46 -17.34 -23.29
CA ARG A 252 -0.58 -16.30 -23.31
C ARG A 252 -1.40 -16.35 -22.01
N PRO A 253 -1.81 -15.20 -21.43
CA PRO A 253 -2.82 -15.19 -20.38
C PRO A 253 -4.20 -15.50 -20.98
N PRO A 254 -5.11 -16.19 -20.25
CA PRO A 254 -6.44 -16.49 -20.75
C PRO A 254 -7.32 -15.23 -20.75
N SER A 255 -7.90 -14.92 -21.90
CA SER A 255 -8.96 -13.93 -22.07
C SER A 255 -10.23 -14.42 -21.37
N VAL A 256 -10.59 -13.81 -20.25
CA VAL A 256 -11.87 -14.07 -19.58
C VAL A 256 -12.89 -13.06 -20.09
N LEU A 257 -13.74 -13.50 -21.03
CA LEU A 257 -15.01 -12.84 -21.34
C LEU A 257 -15.95 -12.97 -20.13
N PRO A 258 -16.72 -11.92 -19.78
CA PRO A 258 -17.66 -11.99 -18.67
C PRO A 258 -18.88 -12.87 -19.04
N PRO A 259 -19.34 -13.78 -18.17
CA PRO A 259 -20.62 -14.45 -18.37
C PRO A 259 -21.78 -13.52 -18.01
N ARG A 260 -22.86 -13.59 -18.81
CA ARG A 260 -24.14 -12.93 -18.56
C ARG A 260 -24.72 -13.36 -17.19
N PRO A 261 -25.45 -12.48 -16.49
CA PRO A 261 -25.95 -12.78 -15.16
C PRO A 261 -27.03 -13.87 -15.20
N ARG A 262 -26.74 -15.01 -14.57
CA ARG A 262 -27.79 -15.91 -14.06
C ARG A 262 -28.07 -15.54 -12.61
N ARG A 263 -29.33 -15.22 -12.35
CA ARG A 263 -29.94 -14.92 -11.05
C ARG A 263 -29.60 -16.05 -10.07
N LEU A 264 -28.83 -15.75 -9.02
CA LEU A 264 -28.54 -16.67 -7.92
C LEU A 264 -29.06 -16.09 -6.60
N GLU A 265 -30.39 -16.15 -6.45
CA GLU A 265 -31.05 -16.02 -5.15
C GLU A 265 -30.64 -17.23 -4.29
N GLY A 266 -29.71 -17.05 -3.36
CA GLY A 266 -29.36 -18.13 -2.42
C GLY A 266 -28.29 -17.81 -1.39
N SER A 267 -27.30 -16.97 -1.71
CA SER A 267 -26.15 -16.75 -0.81
C SER A 267 -26.40 -15.71 0.30
N HIS A 268 -27.27 -14.72 0.05
CA HIS A 268 -27.57 -13.65 1.02
C HIS A 268 -28.25 -14.14 2.31
N ARG A 269 -28.90 -15.30 2.30
CA ARG A 269 -29.55 -15.87 3.49
C ARG A 269 -28.56 -16.41 4.52
N ALA A 270 -27.43 -16.99 4.08
CA ALA A 270 -26.45 -17.58 4.99
C ALA A 270 -25.68 -16.52 5.79
N LEU A 271 -25.42 -15.36 5.18
CA LEU A 271 -24.76 -14.23 5.85
C LEU A 271 -25.71 -13.48 6.80
N SER A 272 -26.98 -13.31 6.40
CA SER A 272 -28.02 -12.68 7.23
C SER A 272 -28.29 -13.48 8.51
N LEU A 273 -28.37 -14.81 8.42
CA LEU A 273 -28.59 -15.67 9.58
C LEU A 273 -27.43 -15.62 10.59
N LYS A 274 -26.20 -15.43 10.11
CA LYS A 274 -25.02 -15.27 10.97
C LYS A 274 -24.98 -13.91 11.66
N LEU A 275 -25.57 -12.88 11.04
CA LEU A 275 -25.69 -11.53 11.61
C LEU A 275 -26.86 -11.41 12.61
N GLU A 276 -27.99 -12.10 12.37
CA GLU A 276 -29.12 -12.18 13.30
C GLU A 276 -28.79 -12.99 14.57
N SER A 277 -27.99 -14.06 14.43
CA SER A 277 -27.50 -14.82 15.59
C SER A 277 -26.56 -14.01 16.49
N LEU A 278 -25.91 -12.96 15.97
CA LEU A 278 -25.06 -12.05 16.76
C LEU A 278 -25.87 -10.94 17.44
N ARG A 279 -27.01 -10.55 16.88
CA ARG A 279 -27.93 -9.55 17.48
C ARG A 279 -28.66 -10.05 18.72
N GLY A 280 -28.89 -11.36 18.83
CA GLY A 280 -29.58 -11.99 19.97
C GLY A 280 -28.75 -12.06 21.27
N ALA A 281 -27.44 -11.85 21.22
CA ALA A 281 -26.56 -11.98 22.38
C ALA A 281 -26.18 -10.65 23.05
N VAL A 282 -26.58 -9.50 22.48
CA VAL A 282 -26.19 -8.16 22.97
C VAL A 282 -27.43 -7.38 23.40
N GLY A 283 -28.11 -7.91 24.40
CA GLY A 283 -29.38 -7.37 24.91
C GLY A 283 -29.45 -7.31 26.42
N ARG A 284 -28.45 -6.76 27.11
CA ARG A 284 -28.64 -6.14 28.44
C ARG A 284 -27.43 -5.33 28.92
N ARG A 285 -27.50 -4.00 28.78
CA ARG A 285 -27.19 -2.98 29.80
C ARG A 285 -27.12 -1.61 29.14
N GLU A 286 -28.14 -0.78 29.40
CA GLU A 286 -28.08 0.65 29.19
C GLU A 286 -27.30 1.36 30.30
N ALA A 287 -26.72 2.49 29.88
CA ALA A 287 -26.68 3.80 30.54
C ALA A 287 -25.34 4.23 31.15
N GLY A 288 -24.74 5.25 30.52
CA GLY A 288 -23.98 6.27 31.21
C GLY A 288 -22.63 6.66 30.59
N ALA A 289 -22.62 7.87 30.02
CA ALA A 289 -21.50 8.82 29.97
C ALA A 289 -20.43 8.70 28.85
N ALA A 290 -20.58 9.61 27.89
CA ALA A 290 -19.58 10.51 27.29
C ALA A 290 -18.09 10.08 27.28
N ALA A 291 -17.53 10.04 26.06
CA ALA A 291 -16.09 10.04 25.80
C ALA A 291 -15.42 11.36 26.30
N PRO A 292 -14.09 11.36 26.51
CA PRO A 292 -13.16 11.48 25.38
C PRO A 292 -12.06 10.40 25.44
N PHE A 293 -11.76 9.73 24.34
CA PHE A 293 -10.68 10.09 23.40
C PHE A 293 -9.38 10.52 24.11
N LEU A 294 -8.44 9.58 24.25
CA LEU A 294 -6.97 9.72 24.12
C LEU A 294 -6.29 8.45 24.68
N GLY A 295 -5.35 7.86 23.94
CA GLY A 295 -4.35 6.99 24.55
C GLY A 295 -4.17 5.61 23.92
N MET A 296 -3.47 5.60 22.79
CA MET A 296 -2.57 4.55 22.32
C MET A 296 -1.98 3.72 23.48
N GLY A 297 -2.02 2.40 23.36
CA GLY A 297 -1.65 1.45 24.41
C GLY A 297 -0.21 1.60 24.93
N PHE A 298 -0.08 2.25 26.07
CA PHE A 298 1.08 2.16 26.95
C PHE A 298 0.69 1.37 28.20
N SER A 299 1.58 0.47 28.63
CA SER A 299 1.36 -0.37 29.80
C SER A 299 1.16 0.51 31.03
N SER A 300 0.33 0.10 31.99
CA SER A 300 0.07 0.83 33.25
C SER A 300 1.31 1.22 34.06
N LEU A 301 2.47 0.61 33.74
CA LEU A 301 3.78 0.95 34.27
C LEU A 301 4.30 2.31 33.73
N ASP A 302 4.07 2.65 32.46
CA ASP A 302 4.59 3.88 31.83
C ASP A 302 3.84 5.15 32.27
N MET A 303 2.58 5.03 32.68
CA MET A 303 1.84 6.14 33.27
C MET A 303 2.28 6.42 34.71
N SER A 304 2.54 5.37 35.50
CA SER A 304 3.07 5.54 36.86
C SER A 304 4.49 6.12 36.85
N LEU A 305 5.34 5.68 35.91
CA LEU A 305 6.68 6.23 35.73
C LEU A 305 6.62 7.70 35.28
N CYS A 306 5.71 8.04 34.35
CA CYS A 306 5.52 9.42 33.91
C CYS A 306 5.12 10.35 35.06
N VAL A 307 4.16 9.94 35.89
CA VAL A 307 3.72 10.73 37.05
C VAL A 307 4.84 10.86 38.08
N VAL A 308 5.60 9.79 38.35
CA VAL A 308 6.74 9.83 39.28
C VAL A 308 7.84 10.76 38.75
N LEU A 309 8.20 10.69 37.48
CA LEU A 309 9.20 11.57 36.85
C LEU A 309 8.72 13.03 36.80
N TYR A 310 7.42 13.27 36.59
CA TYR A 310 6.83 14.61 36.61
C TYR A 310 6.86 15.23 38.01
N VAL A 311 6.50 14.46 39.05
CA VAL A 311 6.58 14.93 40.44
C VAL A 311 8.04 15.16 40.85
N ALA A 312 8.94 14.24 40.49
CA ALA A 312 10.37 14.39 40.79
C ALA A 312 10.99 15.62 40.11
N SER A 313 10.67 15.88 38.83
CA SER A 313 11.15 17.07 38.11
C SER A 313 10.57 18.36 38.69
N SER A 314 9.29 18.36 39.06
CA SER A 314 8.64 19.50 39.72
C SER A 314 9.27 19.82 41.07
N LEU A 315 9.55 18.81 41.89
CA LEU A 315 10.25 18.96 43.18
C LEU A 315 11.68 19.48 42.98
N PHE A 316 12.40 18.95 41.99
CA PHE A 316 13.75 19.40 41.66
C PHE A 316 13.79 20.88 41.25
N LEU A 317 12.86 21.32 40.40
CA LEU A 317 12.73 22.72 40.00
C LEU A 317 12.38 23.63 41.18
N MET A 318 11.51 23.19 42.10
CA MET A 318 11.20 23.92 43.33
C MET A 318 12.44 24.07 44.23
N VAL A 319 13.25 23.02 44.40
CA VAL A 319 14.49 23.06 45.17
C VAL A 319 15.51 24.01 44.53
N MET A 320 15.72 23.92 43.20
CA MET A 320 16.59 24.86 42.49
C MET A 320 16.11 26.30 42.63
N TYR A 321 14.79 26.54 42.47
CA TYR A 321 14.20 27.86 42.65
C TYR A 321 14.47 28.41 44.05
N PHE A 322 14.24 27.63 45.11
CA PHE A 322 14.56 28.06 46.48
C PHE A 322 16.05 28.29 46.70
N PHE A 323 16.91 27.42 46.18
CA PHE A 323 18.36 27.58 46.26
C PHE A 323 18.83 28.87 45.59
N PHE A 324 18.36 29.16 44.38
CA PHE A 324 18.66 30.41 43.69
C PHE A 324 18.03 31.61 44.38
N ARG A 325 16.83 31.50 44.92
CA ARG A 325 16.18 32.60 45.65
C ARG A 325 16.90 32.91 46.95
N VAL A 326 17.36 31.89 47.68
CA VAL A 326 18.16 32.06 48.91
C VAL A 326 19.57 32.57 48.59
N ARG A 327 20.24 32.06 47.54
CA ARG A 327 21.53 32.59 47.08
C ARG A 327 21.41 34.03 46.58
N SER A 328 20.38 34.36 45.81
CA SER A 328 20.12 35.71 45.31
C SER A 328 19.85 36.70 46.46
N LYS A 329 19.11 36.27 47.49
CA LYS A 329 18.93 37.07 48.72
C LYS A 329 20.25 37.24 49.48
N ARG A 330 21.07 36.20 49.63
CA ARG A 330 22.41 36.30 50.25
C ARG A 330 23.36 37.20 49.46
N TRP A 331 23.28 37.20 48.13
CA TRP A 331 24.02 38.12 47.26
C TRP A 331 23.56 39.57 47.43
N LYS A 332 22.25 39.82 47.55
CA LYS A 332 21.71 41.17 47.82
C LYS A 332 22.11 41.71 49.20
N VAL A 333 22.24 40.85 50.21
CA VAL A 333 22.73 41.24 51.54
C VAL A 333 24.24 41.56 51.50
N ARG A 334 25.04 40.79 50.74
CA ARG A 334 26.49 41.04 50.61
C ARG A 334 26.83 42.36 49.91
N HIS A 335 25.96 42.86 49.02
CA HIS A 335 26.12 44.17 48.36
C HIS A 335 25.44 45.35 49.08
N ARG A 336 24.96 45.17 50.32
CA ARG A 336 24.52 46.25 51.21
C ARG A 336 25.28 46.22 52.55
N HIS A 337 26.61 46.10 52.50
CA HIS A 337 27.45 46.60 53.58
C HIS A 337 27.99 47.97 53.16
N PRO A 338 27.71 49.05 53.90
CA PRO A 338 28.17 50.40 53.54
C PRO A 338 29.68 50.47 53.76
N SER A 339 30.39 50.97 52.75
CA SER A 339 31.63 51.69 52.93
C SER A 339 31.38 52.88 53.87
N VAL A 340 31.87 52.77 55.10
CA VAL A 340 32.28 53.92 55.92
C VAL A 340 33.71 54.24 55.56
#